data_AF-A0A3P1VJ71-F1
#
_entry.id   AF-A0A3P1VJ71-F1
#
_cell.length_a   1.000
_cell.length_b   1.000
_cell.length_c   1.000
_cell.angle_alpha   90.00
_cell.angle_beta   90.00
_cell.angle_gamma   90.00
#
_symmetry.space_group_name_H-M   'P 1'
#
loop_
_entity.id
_entity.type
_entity.pdbx_description
1 polymer ?
#
loop_
_entity_poly.entity_id
_entity_poly.type
_entity_poly.pdbx_seq_one_letter_code
_entity_poly.pdbx_strand_id
1 'polypeptide(L)'
;MREYLDTIFEEILLNVIAQFFYVVGTMYYLHELGTFNDSVKNITNPVTVMFKDDGKAWWLLAFALILTAIAGLLLWYHVQVFSRVSGYSMITLALFILILFLFIVLIIIDINNPILRMAIIVIFGGIAVFTAVTS
;
A
#
# COMPACT_ATOMS: atom_id res chain seq x y z
N MET A 1 -22.80 -21.26 -10.64
CA MET A 1 -22.24 -19.94 -11.01
C MET A 1 -23.25 -18.81 -10.89
N ARG A 2 -24.48 -18.95 -11.41
CA ARG A 2 -25.50 -17.89 -11.31
C ARG A 2 -25.85 -17.56 -9.85
N GLU A 3 -26.23 -18.57 -9.05
CA GLU A 3 -26.52 -18.40 -7.62
C GLU A 3 -25.34 -17.80 -6.83
N TYR A 4 -24.11 -18.20 -7.13
CA TYR A 4 -22.92 -17.64 -6.47
C TYR A 4 -22.76 -16.13 -6.73
N LEU A 5 -22.94 -15.70 -7.98
CA LEU A 5 -22.87 -14.29 -8.33
C LEU A 5 -24.06 -13.52 -7.75
N ASP A 6 -25.27 -14.06 -7.80
CA ASP A 6 -26.46 -13.40 -7.26
C ASP A 6 -26.31 -13.16 -5.75
N THR A 7 -25.87 -14.16 -4.97
CA THR A 7 -25.60 -14.00 -3.53
C THR A 7 -24.52 -12.95 -3.25
N ILE A 8 -23.44 -12.92 -4.05
CA ILE A 8 -22.35 -11.95 -3.85
C ILE A 8 -22.76 -10.53 -4.22
N PHE A 9 -23.49 -10.36 -5.33
CA PHE A 9 -23.99 -9.06 -5.77
C PHE A 9 -25.05 -8.49 -4.81
N GLU A 10 -25.81 -9.35 -4.15
CA GLU A 10 -26.82 -8.93 -3.19
C GLU A 10 -26.22 -8.63 -1.81
N GLU A 11 -25.29 -9.45 -1.32
CA GLU A 11 -24.79 -9.34 0.05
C GLU A 11 -23.52 -8.48 0.18
N ILE A 12 -22.59 -8.54 -0.79
CA ILE A 12 -21.24 -7.98 -0.64
C ILE A 12 -20.72 -7.21 -1.87
N LEU A 13 -21.58 -6.76 -2.77
CA LEU A 13 -21.18 -6.04 -4.00
C LEU A 13 -20.21 -4.88 -3.74
N LEU A 14 -20.49 -4.06 -2.72
CA LEU A 14 -19.63 -2.93 -2.39
C LEU A 14 -18.23 -3.38 -1.93
N ASN A 15 -18.14 -4.49 -1.18
CA ASN A 15 -16.87 -5.10 -0.79
C ASN A 15 -16.09 -5.55 -2.02
N VAL A 16 -16.76 -6.20 -2.99
CA VAL A 16 -16.12 -6.67 -4.23
C VAL A 16 -15.58 -5.50 -5.04
N ILE A 17 -16.39 -4.46 -5.24
CA ILE A 17 -15.99 -3.27 -6.02
C ILE A 17 -14.83 -2.55 -5.34
N ALA A 18 -14.91 -2.31 -4.03
CA ALA A 18 -13.86 -1.62 -3.29
C ALA A 18 -12.55 -2.44 -3.27
N GLN A 19 -12.66 -3.76 -3.09
CA GLN A 19 -11.52 -4.67 -3.16
C GLN A 19 -10.87 -4.66 -4.55
N PHE A 20 -11.67 -4.65 -5.62
CA PHE A 20 -11.16 -4.62 -6.99
C PHE A 20 -10.33 -3.36 -7.25
N PHE A 21 -10.84 -2.18 -6.90
CA PHE A 21 -10.08 -0.93 -7.05
C PHE A 21 -8.81 -0.93 -6.21
N TYR A 22 -8.85 -1.46 -4.99
CA TYR A 22 -7.68 -1.57 -4.14
C TYR A 22 -6.60 -2.48 -4.75
N VAL A 23 -7.00 -3.65 -5.27
CA VAL A 23 -6.07 -4.61 -5.90
C VAL A 23 -5.39 -3.97 -7.12
N VAL A 24 -6.17 -3.36 -8.02
CA VAL A 24 -5.63 -2.70 -9.22
C VAL A 24 -4.69 -1.55 -8.85
N GLY A 25 -5.10 -0.70 -7.90
CA GLY A 25 -4.29 0.41 -7.42
C GLY A 25 -2.98 -0.04 -6.77
N THR A 26 -3.04 -1.10 -5.96
CA THR A 26 -1.86 -1.66 -5.29
C THR A 26 -0.91 -2.33 -6.28
N MET A 27 -1.42 -3.05 -7.27
CA MET A 27 -0.58 -3.62 -8.32
C MET A 27 0.17 -2.55 -9.12
N TYR A 28 -0.53 -1.48 -9.52
CA TYR A 28 0.11 -0.34 -10.18
C TYR A 28 1.19 0.28 -9.31
N TYR A 29 0.89 0.51 -8.03
CA TYR A 29 1.86 1.03 -7.07
C TYR A 29 3.11 0.16 -6.94
N LEU A 30 2.94 -1.16 -6.74
CA LEU A 30 4.07 -2.08 -6.59
C LEU A 30 4.93 -2.13 -7.86
N HIS A 31 4.32 -2.04 -9.04
CA HIS A 31 5.05 -1.96 -10.30
C HIS A 31 5.92 -0.69 -10.40
N GLU A 32 5.33 0.47 -10.08
CA GLU A 32 6.05 1.75 -10.06
C GLU A 32 7.16 1.78 -9.01
N LEU A 33 6.90 1.21 -7.83
CA LEU A 33 7.85 1.09 -6.73
C LEU A 33 9.04 0.19 -7.11
N GLY A 34 8.77 -0.98 -7.69
CA GLY A 34 9.80 -1.90 -8.17
C GLY A 34 10.69 -1.26 -9.25
N THR A 35 10.07 -0.61 -10.23
CA THR A 35 10.79 0.11 -11.30
C THR A 35 11.68 1.22 -10.72
N PHE A 36 11.15 1.99 -9.76
CA PHE A 36 11.94 3.03 -9.11
C PHE A 36 13.10 2.44 -8.29
N ASN A 37 12.84 1.39 -7.49
CA ASN A 37 13.85 0.69 -6.69
C ASN A 37 15.01 0.19 -7.57
N ASP A 38 14.71 -0.47 -8.69
CA ASP A 38 15.72 -0.93 -9.63
C ASP A 38 16.56 0.21 -10.22
N SER A 39 15.92 1.37 -10.43
CA SER A 39 16.57 2.55 -10.99
C SER A 39 17.51 3.27 -10.00
N VAL A 40 17.37 3.01 -8.69
CA VAL A 40 18.16 3.66 -7.62
C VAL A 40 19.06 2.70 -6.86
N LYS A 41 19.04 1.39 -7.17
CA LYS A 41 19.77 0.35 -6.43
C LYS A 41 21.29 0.58 -6.28
N ASN A 42 21.90 1.31 -7.21
CA ASN A 42 23.34 1.62 -7.20
C ASN A 42 23.65 3.03 -6.69
N ILE A 43 22.64 3.82 -6.32
CA ILE A 43 22.81 5.19 -5.82
C ILE A 43 22.87 5.14 -4.30
N THR A 44 24.01 5.55 -3.75
CA THR A 44 24.24 5.55 -2.30
C THR A 44 23.89 6.87 -1.64
N ASN A 45 23.82 7.97 -2.40
CA ASN A 45 23.50 9.29 -1.88
C ASN A 45 21.98 9.43 -1.60
N PRO A 46 21.56 9.59 -0.34
CA PRO A 46 20.13 9.61 0.03
C PRO A 46 19.36 10.78 -0.59
N VAL A 47 19.95 11.97 -0.64
CA VAL A 47 19.31 13.17 -1.23
C VAL A 47 19.10 12.94 -2.73
N THR A 48 20.10 12.37 -3.41
CA THR A 48 20.00 12.06 -4.84
C THR A 48 18.89 11.04 -5.12
N VAL A 49 18.74 10.02 -4.27
CA VAL A 49 17.62 9.06 -4.37
C VAL A 49 16.28 9.74 -4.14
N MET A 50 16.15 10.55 -3.09
CA MET A 50 14.87 11.14 -2.70
C MET A 50 14.36 12.23 -3.65
N PHE A 51 15.26 12.94 -4.35
CA PHE A 51 14.92 13.99 -5.31
C PHE A 51 15.01 13.54 -6.78
N LYS A 52 15.31 12.27 -7.05
CA LYS A 52 15.27 11.72 -8.41
C LYS A 52 13.86 11.78 -8.99
N ASP A 53 13.76 12.01 -10.30
CA ASP A 53 12.50 12.06 -11.05
C ASP A 53 11.47 13.00 -10.38
N ASP A 54 11.89 14.23 -10.10
CA ASP A 54 11.10 15.28 -9.44
C ASP A 54 10.53 14.89 -8.07
N GLY A 55 11.25 14.06 -7.32
CA GLY A 55 10.85 13.64 -5.98
C GLY A 55 9.88 12.45 -5.95
N LYS A 56 9.88 11.61 -6.99
CA LYS A 56 9.04 10.41 -7.10
C LYS A 56 9.12 9.50 -5.87
N ALA A 57 10.26 9.42 -5.21
CA ALA A 57 10.43 8.66 -3.96
C ALA A 57 9.49 9.12 -2.84
N TRP A 58 9.31 10.44 -2.67
CA TRP A 58 8.39 11.02 -1.69
C TRP A 58 6.94 10.68 -2.02
N TRP A 59 6.59 10.75 -3.30
CA TRP A 59 5.27 10.37 -3.78
C TRP A 59 4.98 8.89 -3.51
N LEU A 60 5.93 7.99 -3.79
CA LEU A 60 5.81 6.56 -3.52
C LEU A 60 5.64 6.26 -2.02
N LEU A 61 6.31 7.01 -1.14
CA LEU A 61 6.13 6.89 0.31
C LEU A 61 4.75 7.39 0.77
N ALA A 62 4.31 8.54 0.27
CA ALA A 62 2.99 9.07 0.60
C ALA A 62 1.87 8.12 0.12
N PHE A 63 2.01 7.59 -1.09
CA PHE A 63 1.04 6.67 -1.68
C PHE A 63 0.96 5.35 -0.90
N ALA A 64 2.09 4.86 -0.38
CA ALA A 64 2.10 3.72 0.51
C ALA A 64 1.25 3.91 1.77
N LEU A 65 1.37 5.07 2.41
CA LEU A 65 0.62 5.40 3.62
C LEU A 65 -0.88 5.43 3.31
N ILE A 66 -1.26 6.02 2.18
CA ILE A 66 -2.64 6.05 1.70
C ILE A 66 -3.16 4.62 1.45
N LEU A 67 -2.42 3.79 0.71
CA LEU A 67 -2.82 2.40 0.46
C LEU A 67 -2.92 1.59 1.76
N THR A 68 -2.03 1.80 2.71
CA THR A 68 -2.07 1.12 4.02
C THR A 68 -3.31 1.55 4.81
N ALA A 69 -3.65 2.83 4.81
CA ALA A 69 -4.85 3.35 5.46
C ALA A 69 -6.13 2.80 4.81
N ILE A 70 -6.19 2.77 3.47
CA ILE A 70 -7.31 2.17 2.74
C ILE A 70 -7.43 0.67 3.05
N ALA A 71 -6.32 -0.06 3.11
CA ALA A 71 -6.32 -1.48 3.47
C ALA A 71 -6.89 -1.71 4.88
N GLY A 72 -6.52 -0.86 5.84
CA GLY A 72 -7.08 -0.88 7.20
C GLY A 72 -8.59 -0.62 7.23
N LEU A 73 -9.06 0.37 6.45
CA LEU A 73 -10.49 0.65 6.31
C LEU A 73 -11.25 -0.52 5.67
N LEU A 74 -10.68 -1.14 4.63
CA LEU A 74 -11.26 -2.32 3.99
C LEU A 74 -11.31 -3.52 4.93
N LEU A 75 -10.24 -3.77 5.69
CA LEU A 75 -10.23 -4.82 6.72
C LEU A 75 -11.33 -4.60 7.76
N TRP A 76 -11.45 -3.38 8.28
CA TRP A 76 -12.51 -3.03 9.22
C TRP A 76 -13.89 -3.25 8.60
N TYR A 77 -14.10 -2.80 7.37
CA TYR A 77 -15.38 -2.96 6.67
C TYR A 77 -15.74 -4.44 6.44
N HIS A 78 -14.78 -5.24 5.96
CA HIS A 78 -14.96 -6.69 5.75
C HIS A 78 -15.33 -7.41 7.06
N VAL A 79 -14.68 -7.08 8.17
CA VAL A 79 -14.96 -7.68 9.49
C VAL A 79 -16.37 -7.33 9.98
N GLN A 80 -16.83 -6.09 9.78
CA GLN A 80 -18.20 -5.70 10.16
C GLN A 80 -19.26 -6.49 9.40
N VAL A 81 -19.04 -6.71 8.10
CA VAL A 81 -19.96 -7.45 7.22
C VAL A 81 -19.91 -8.95 7.50
N PHE A 82 -18.80 -9.47 8.01
CA PHE A 82 -18.58 -10.90 8.24
C PHE A 82 -19.65 -11.57 9.11
N SER A 83 -20.22 -10.85 10.08
CA SER A 83 -21.30 -11.35 10.96
C SER A 83 -22.68 -11.43 10.30
N ARG A 84 -22.85 -10.80 9.13
CA ARG A 84 -24.14 -10.63 8.44
C ARG A 84 -24.28 -11.50 7.20
N VAL A 85 -23.23 -12.21 6.82
CA VAL A 85 -23.17 -13.02 5.60
C VAL A 85 -22.90 -14.47 5.92
N SER A 86 -23.34 -15.38 5.06
CA SER A 86 -23.15 -16.82 5.27
C SER A 86 -22.79 -17.54 3.97
N GLY A 87 -22.28 -18.78 4.07
CA GLY A 87 -21.96 -19.58 2.90
C GLY A 87 -20.89 -18.94 2.00
N TYR A 88 -21.22 -18.73 0.72
CA TYR A 88 -20.26 -18.29 -0.31
C TYR A 88 -19.69 -16.88 -0.09
N SER A 89 -20.48 -15.96 0.44
CA SER A 89 -20.04 -14.59 0.74
C SER A 89 -18.99 -14.57 1.86
N MET A 90 -19.13 -15.42 2.87
CA MET A 90 -18.18 -15.54 3.98
C MET A 90 -16.81 -16.03 3.50
N ILE A 91 -16.79 -17.05 2.63
CA ILE A 91 -15.56 -17.55 2.00
C ILE A 91 -14.90 -16.46 1.16
N THR A 92 -15.71 -15.70 0.41
CA THR A 92 -15.21 -14.61 -0.44
C THR A 92 -14.58 -13.48 0.38
N LEU A 93 -15.23 -13.07 1.48
CA LEU A 93 -14.65 -12.08 2.40
C LEU A 93 -13.36 -12.57 3.05
N ALA A 94 -13.27 -13.85 3.45
CA ALA A 94 -12.05 -14.42 3.99
C ALA A 94 -10.89 -14.36 2.97
N LEU A 95 -11.17 -14.64 1.70
CA LEU A 95 -10.19 -14.49 0.61
C LEU A 95 -9.78 -13.02 0.41
N PHE A 96 -10.71 -12.07 0.49
CA PHE A 96 -10.37 -10.64 0.40
C PHE A 96 -9.46 -10.18 1.54
N ILE A 97 -9.73 -10.62 2.77
CA ILE A 97 -8.86 -10.36 3.93
C ILE A 97 -7.46 -10.93 3.71
N LEU A 98 -7.35 -12.16 3.21
CA LEU A 98 -6.07 -12.78 2.88
C LEU A 98 -5.29 -11.97 1.84
N ILE A 99 -5.96 -11.52 0.77
CA ILE A 99 -5.35 -10.68 -0.27
C ILE A 99 -4.86 -9.34 0.29
N LEU A 100 -5.64 -8.69 1.16
CA LEU A 100 -5.23 -7.44 1.82
C LEU A 100 -3.97 -7.66 2.65
N PHE A 101 -3.92 -8.75 3.42
CA PHE A 101 -2.75 -9.07 4.22
C PHE A 101 -1.50 -9.27 3.36
N LEU A 102 -1.62 -10.04 2.26
CA LEU A 102 -0.52 -10.23 1.31
C LEU A 102 -0.01 -8.90 0.73
N PHE A 103 -0.91 -8.02 0.32
CA PHE A 103 -0.53 -6.72 -0.22
C PHE A 103 0.15 -5.82 0.81
N ILE A 104 -0.35 -5.76 2.05
CA ILE A 104 0.30 -5.00 3.12
C ILE A 104 1.73 -5.51 3.34
N VAL A 105 1.94 -6.83 3.38
CA VAL A 105 3.27 -7.43 3.54
C VAL A 105 4.19 -7.04 2.38
N LEU A 106 3.72 -7.12 1.13
CA LEU A 106 4.50 -6.72 -0.05
C LEU A 106 4.89 -5.24 0.00
N ILE A 107 3.93 -4.35 0.30
CA ILE A 107 4.17 -2.91 0.45
C ILE A 107 5.28 -2.66 1.49
N ILE A 108 5.21 -3.30 2.66
CA ILE A 108 6.20 -3.14 3.72
C ILE A 108 7.59 -3.60 3.26
N ILE A 109 7.68 -4.76 2.61
CA ILE A 109 8.97 -5.31 2.13
C ILE A 109 9.60 -4.38 1.09
N ASP A 110 8.82 -3.94 0.10
CA ASP A 110 9.35 -3.16 -1.02
C ASP A 110 9.69 -1.72 -0.64
N ILE A 111 8.97 -1.14 0.32
CA ILE A 111 9.29 0.20 0.89
C ILE A 111 10.49 0.16 1.81
N ASN A 112 10.66 -0.90 2.59
CA ASN A 112 11.80 -1.04 3.49
C ASN A 112 13.13 -1.22 2.73
N ASN A 113 13.04 -1.45 1.42
CA ASN A 113 14.13 -1.38 0.46
C ASN A 113 14.33 0.08 -0.03
N PRO A 114 15.55 0.46 -0.45
CA PRO A 114 16.31 1.69 -0.10
C PRO A 114 15.54 2.97 0.24
N ILE A 115 14.40 3.25 -0.39
CA ILE A 115 13.59 4.47 -0.24
C ILE A 115 13.29 4.82 1.22
N LEU A 116 12.73 3.92 2.04
CA LEU A 116 12.40 4.27 3.43
C LEU A 116 13.65 4.62 4.23
N ARG A 117 14.74 3.87 4.03
CA ARG A 117 16.03 4.12 4.68
C ARG A 117 16.62 5.47 4.25
N MET A 118 16.59 5.77 2.95
CA MET A 118 17.08 7.03 2.40
C MET A 118 16.24 8.22 2.88
N ALA A 119 14.92 8.07 2.93
CA ALA A 119 14.02 9.11 3.43
C ALA A 119 14.27 9.44 4.90
N ILE A 120 14.45 8.42 5.74
CA ILE A 120 14.83 8.59 7.15
C ILE A 120 16.15 9.38 7.23
N ILE A 121 17.17 9.00 6.45
CA ILE A 121 18.47 9.70 6.47
C ILE A 121 18.31 11.17 6.03
N VAL A 122 17.51 11.46 5.00
CA VAL A 122 17.28 12.84 4.54
C VAL A 122 16.52 13.67 5.59
N ILE A 123 15.49 13.11 6.21
CA ILE A 123 14.70 13.81 7.24
C ILE A 123 15.57 14.11 8.47
N PHE A 124 16.21 13.10 9.04
CA PHE A 124 17.00 13.27 10.27
C PHE A 124 18.33 13.98 10.04
N GLY A 125 18.98 13.76 8.89
CA GLY A 125 20.18 14.49 8.49
C GLY A 125 19.89 15.97 8.22
N GLY A 126 18.76 16.28 7.59
CA GLY A 126 18.30 17.66 7.38
C GLY A 126 17.99 18.37 8.70
N ILE A 127 17.35 17.68 9.66
CA ILE A 127 17.09 18.22 11.00
C ILE A 127 18.40 18.56 11.72
N ALA A 128 19.39 17.66 11.70
CA ALA A 128 20.68 17.89 12.37
C ALA A 128 21.41 19.12 11.81
N VAL A 129 21.45 19.27 10.49
CA VAL A 129 22.05 20.45 9.83
C VAL A 129 21.26 21.71 10.17
N PHE A 130 19.94 21.68 10.07
CA PHE A 130 19.10 22.84 10.40
C PHE A 130 19.33 23.29 11.85
N THR A 131 19.35 22.36 12.81
CA THR A 131 19.63 22.69 14.21
C THR A 131 21.01 23.29 14.43
N ALA A 132 22.04 22.83 13.71
CA ALA A 132 23.40 23.34 13.84
C ALA A 132 23.60 24.74 13.22
N VAL A 133 22.77 25.11 12.25
CA VAL A 133 22.84 26.43 11.58
C VAL A 133 21.98 27.46 12.32
N THR A 134 20.99 27.04 13.09
CA THR A 134 20.11 27.92 13.88
C THR A 134 20.48 28.04 15.37
N SER A 135 21.49 27.29 15.85
CA SER A 135 22.04 27.38 17.21
C SER A 135 23.19 28.35 17.31
#